data_AF-A0A951IB50-F1
#
_entry.id   AF-A0A951IB50-F1
#
_cell.length_a   1.000
_cell.length_b   1.000
_cell.length_c   1.000
_cell.angle_alpha   90.00
_cell.angle_beta   90.00
_cell.angle_gamma   90.00
#
_symmetry.space_group_name_H-M   'P 1'
#
loop_
_entity.id
_entity.type
_entity.pdbx_description
1 polymer ?
#
loop_
_entity_poly.entity_id
_entity_poly.type
_entity_poly.pdbx_seq_one_letter_code
_entity_poly.pdbx_strand_id
1 'polypeptide(L)'
;QLRDAAERIFRGFNGAGYARLDFRMDEQGRLYFLEINFTCSVFYRDGYEGSADYILKYDGIGQAGFLRHIIAEGIARHEHIQKKYIIRGNAISGYGIYATRPISAKEIIFCGEERSQRLITRRYVENNWSVNEKEIFRRYAYPVSNEVFLLWDNDPSAWAPQNHSCEPNTAYDGLNVVALKPILPGQELTLDYASFLDDRMEPFECRCGAPNCQGLIKGKPGNSVTARENNTRP
;
A
#
# COMPACT_ATOMS: atom_id res chain seq x y z
N GLN A 1 10.66 -22.06 20.61
CA GLN A 1 11.97 -22.04 19.94
C GLN A 1 11.91 -22.49 18.48
N LEU A 2 11.59 -23.75 18.15
CA LEU A 2 11.55 -24.20 16.73
C LEU A 2 10.48 -23.48 15.92
N ARG A 3 9.26 -23.31 16.47
CA ARG A 3 8.17 -22.57 15.84
C ARG A 3 8.57 -21.11 15.57
N ASP A 4 9.13 -20.44 16.56
CA ASP A 4 9.56 -19.03 16.45
C ASP A 4 10.69 -18.87 15.41
N ALA A 5 11.63 -19.83 15.36
CA ALA A 5 12.68 -19.85 14.35
C ALA A 5 12.10 -20.05 12.95
N ALA A 6 11.18 -20.99 12.79
CA ALA A 6 10.50 -21.25 11.52
C ALA A 6 9.71 -20.03 11.04
N GLU A 7 8.98 -19.37 11.94
CA GLU A 7 8.22 -18.16 11.64
C GLU A 7 9.13 -17.01 11.20
N ARG A 8 10.23 -16.77 11.92
CA ARG A 8 11.20 -15.73 11.57
C ARG A 8 11.84 -15.98 10.20
N ILE A 9 12.19 -17.24 9.91
CA ILE A 9 12.78 -17.62 8.62
C ILE A 9 11.76 -17.44 7.50
N PHE A 10 10.55 -17.99 7.64
CA PHE A 10 9.50 -17.87 6.64
C PHE A 10 9.15 -16.41 6.34
N ARG A 11 9.01 -15.57 7.38
CA ARG A 11 8.80 -14.12 7.24
C ARG A 11 10.01 -13.43 6.59
N GLY A 12 11.23 -13.83 6.92
CA GLY A 12 12.46 -13.29 6.34
C GLY A 12 12.60 -13.55 4.83
N PHE A 13 12.01 -14.64 4.34
CA PHE A 13 11.90 -14.92 2.91
C PHE A 13 10.68 -14.27 2.24
N ASN A 14 9.91 -13.45 2.97
CA ASN A 14 8.63 -12.91 2.53
C ASN A 14 7.68 -14.00 2.02
N GLY A 15 7.67 -15.14 2.72
CA GLY A 15 6.93 -16.33 2.33
C GLY A 15 5.42 -16.09 2.24
N ALA A 16 4.80 -16.64 1.21
CA ALA A 16 3.35 -16.63 1.02
C ALA A 16 2.82 -18.06 0.91
N GLY A 17 1.71 -18.35 1.60
CA GLY A 17 1.17 -19.70 1.67
C GLY A 17 1.89 -20.54 2.72
N TYR A 18 2.64 -21.55 2.29
CA TYR A 18 3.31 -22.49 3.20
C TYR A 18 4.68 -22.93 2.68
N ALA A 19 5.50 -23.47 3.57
CA ALA A 19 6.77 -24.10 3.24
C ALA A 19 7.10 -25.20 4.25
N ARG A 20 7.90 -26.19 3.84
CA ARG A 20 8.56 -27.13 4.75
C ARG A 20 9.93 -26.56 5.12
N LEU A 21 10.28 -26.62 6.40
CA LEU A 21 11.60 -26.22 6.88
C LEU A 21 12.27 -27.40 7.55
N ASP A 22 13.54 -27.62 7.20
CA ASP A 22 14.34 -28.71 7.74
C ASP A 22 15.35 -28.15 8.74
N PHE A 23 15.32 -28.68 9.96
CA PHE A 23 16.22 -28.30 11.04
C PHE A 23 16.95 -29.52 11.57
N ARG A 24 18.19 -29.31 12.01
CA ARG A 24 18.96 -30.30 12.77
C ARG A 24 19.20 -29.78 14.18
N MET A 25 19.04 -30.64 15.17
CA MET A 25 19.40 -30.33 16.55
C MET A 25 20.67 -31.10 16.92
N ASP A 26 21.65 -30.42 17.53
CA ASP A 26 22.80 -31.12 18.11
C ASP A 26 22.52 -31.64 19.53
N GLU A 27 23.50 -32.32 20.11
CA GLU A 27 23.43 -32.90 21.46
C GLU A 27 23.28 -31.84 22.56
N GLN A 28 23.64 -30.59 22.28
CA GLN A 28 23.47 -29.45 23.20
C GLN A 28 22.12 -28.76 23.02
N GLY A 29 21.23 -29.28 22.17
CA GLY A 29 19.91 -28.70 21.91
C GLY A 29 19.95 -27.47 20.98
N ARG A 30 21.08 -27.19 20.32
CA ARG A 30 21.17 -26.07 19.38
C ARG A 30 20.56 -26.47 18.05
N LEU A 31 19.70 -25.59 17.53
CA LEU A 31 19.02 -25.78 16.24
C LEU A 31 19.83 -25.14 15.11
N TYR A 32 20.05 -25.92 14.06
CA TYR A 32 20.67 -25.50 12.80
C TYR A 32 19.62 -25.57 11.70
N PHE A 33 19.33 -24.43 11.07
CA PHE A 33 18.50 -24.38 9.87
C PHE A 33 19.27 -24.96 8.68
N LEU A 34 18.66 -25.89 7.95
CA LEU A 34 19.27 -26.54 6.79
C LEU A 34 18.71 -25.99 5.48
N GLU A 35 17.39 -26.12 5.30
CA GLU A 35 16.70 -25.69 4.08
C GLU A 35 15.25 -25.27 4.32
N ILE A 36 14.71 -24.55 3.34
CA ILE A 36 13.29 -24.22 3.21
C ILE A 36 12.81 -24.60 1.81
N ASN A 37 11.68 -25.29 1.74
CA ASN A 37 11.05 -25.71 0.49
C ASN A 37 9.62 -25.17 0.40
N PHE A 38 9.40 -24.20 -0.50
CA PHE A 38 8.10 -23.56 -0.76
C PHE A 38 7.18 -24.37 -1.68
N THR A 39 7.69 -25.41 -2.34
CA THR A 39 6.94 -26.28 -3.25
C THR A 39 6.83 -27.69 -2.70
N CYS A 40 6.86 -27.82 -1.37
CA CYS A 40 6.75 -29.11 -0.70
C CYS A 40 5.38 -29.75 -1.01
N SER A 41 5.44 -31.01 -1.45
CA SER A 41 4.22 -31.77 -1.71
C SER A 41 3.58 -32.18 -0.39
N VAL A 42 2.26 -32.02 -0.33
CA VAL A 42 1.36 -32.35 0.79
C VAL A 42 0.10 -33.00 0.22
N PHE A 43 -0.68 -33.65 1.08
CA PHE A 43 -1.94 -34.33 0.73
C PHE A 43 -1.74 -35.65 -0.02
N TYR A 44 -0.68 -36.39 0.30
CA TYR A 44 -0.55 -37.75 -0.20
C TYR A 44 -1.60 -38.67 0.44
N ARG A 45 -1.93 -39.74 -0.29
CA ARG A 45 -2.83 -40.81 0.19
C ARG A 45 -2.14 -41.60 1.31
N ASP A 46 -2.95 -42.17 2.20
CA ASP A 46 -2.47 -43.02 3.27
C ASP A 46 -1.53 -44.13 2.74
N GLY A 47 -0.37 -44.27 3.37
CA GLY A 47 0.69 -45.20 2.95
C GLY A 47 1.73 -44.60 2.00
N TYR A 48 1.55 -43.37 1.53
CA TYR A 48 2.48 -42.65 0.65
C TYR A 48 2.92 -41.29 1.21
N GLU A 49 2.79 -41.09 2.53
CA GLU A 49 3.05 -39.82 3.20
C GLU A 49 4.49 -39.33 2.99
N GLY A 50 4.61 -38.07 2.55
CA GLY A 50 5.87 -37.35 2.57
C GLY A 50 6.15 -36.79 3.98
N SER A 51 7.38 -36.31 4.18
CA SER A 51 7.77 -35.62 5.43
C SER A 51 6.80 -34.50 5.86
N ALA A 52 6.22 -33.75 4.92
CA ALA A 52 5.27 -32.69 5.23
C ALA A 52 3.91 -33.24 5.70
N ASP A 53 3.43 -34.36 5.15
CA ASP A 53 2.19 -35.00 5.60
C ASP A 53 2.29 -35.51 7.03
N TYR A 54 3.46 -36.02 7.44
CA TYR A 54 3.68 -36.40 8.83
C TYR A 54 3.55 -35.20 9.76
N ILE A 55 4.07 -34.03 9.38
CA ILE A 55 3.90 -32.80 10.16
C ILE A 55 2.41 -32.48 10.30
N LEU A 56 1.66 -32.49 9.20
CA LEU A 56 0.22 -32.22 9.22
C LEU A 56 -0.58 -33.25 10.03
N LYS A 57 -0.15 -34.51 10.07
CA LYS A 57 -0.82 -35.55 10.86
C LYS A 57 -0.73 -35.29 12.36
N TYR A 58 0.35 -34.65 12.80
CA TYR A 58 0.62 -34.36 14.22
C TYR A 58 0.43 -32.88 14.59
N ASP A 59 -0.03 -32.03 13.68
CA ASP A 59 -0.25 -30.60 13.93
C ASP A 59 -1.53 -30.28 14.75
N GLY A 60 -2.42 -31.26 14.89
CA GLY A 60 -3.70 -31.16 15.60
C GLY A 60 -4.90 -30.69 14.77
N ILE A 61 -4.70 -30.22 13.55
CA ILE A 61 -5.77 -29.81 12.60
C ILE A 61 -5.89 -30.74 11.38
N GLY A 62 -4.82 -31.49 11.06
CA GLY A 62 -4.78 -32.44 9.96
C GLY A 62 -4.73 -31.79 8.57
N GLN A 63 -4.56 -32.63 7.55
CA GLN A 63 -4.56 -32.24 6.14
C GLN A 63 -5.79 -31.38 5.75
N ALA A 64 -6.99 -31.79 6.17
CA ALA A 64 -8.21 -31.05 5.85
C ALA A 64 -8.27 -29.66 6.51
N GLY A 65 -7.78 -29.54 7.75
CA GLY A 65 -7.68 -28.27 8.46
C GLY A 65 -6.66 -27.34 7.81
N PHE A 66 -5.50 -27.88 7.46
CA PHE A 66 -4.44 -27.16 6.76
C PHE A 66 -4.91 -26.64 5.39
N LEU A 67 -5.62 -27.45 4.60
CA LEU A 67 -6.19 -27.03 3.32
C LEU A 67 -7.17 -25.85 3.48
N ARG A 68 -8.07 -25.93 4.47
CA ARG A 68 -9.00 -24.83 4.77
C ARG A 68 -8.26 -23.54 5.12
N HIS A 69 -7.17 -23.63 5.87
CA HIS A 69 -6.35 -22.48 6.22
C HIS A 69 -5.67 -21.86 4.98
N ILE A 70 -5.09 -22.67 4.09
CA ILE A 70 -4.51 -22.20 2.82
C ILE A 70 -5.54 -21.47 1.97
N ILE A 71 -6.76 -22.01 1.86
CA ILE A 71 -7.84 -21.39 1.08
C ILE A 71 -8.25 -20.06 1.73
N ALA A 72 -8.44 -20.03 3.05
CA ALA A 72 -8.81 -18.81 3.77
C ALA A 72 -7.75 -17.71 3.60
N GLU A 73 -6.46 -18.04 3.74
CA GLU A 73 -5.35 -17.12 3.49
C GLU A 73 -5.29 -16.66 2.03
N GLY A 74 -5.58 -17.55 1.08
CA GLY A 74 -5.68 -17.21 -0.34
C GLY A 74 -6.77 -16.18 -0.63
N ILE A 75 -7.97 -16.39 -0.07
CA ILE A 75 -9.10 -15.47 -0.18
C ILE A 75 -8.76 -14.13 0.48
N ALA A 76 -8.24 -14.14 1.71
CA ALA A 76 -7.86 -12.93 2.43
C ALA A 76 -6.82 -12.11 1.64
N ARG A 77 -5.76 -12.75 1.15
CA ARG A 77 -4.76 -12.07 0.29
C ARG A 77 -5.40 -11.50 -0.98
N HIS A 78 -6.31 -12.22 -1.61
CA HIS A 78 -7.01 -11.75 -2.80
C HIS A 78 -7.88 -10.52 -2.50
N GLU A 79 -8.61 -10.52 -1.39
CA GLU A 79 -9.41 -9.40 -0.93
C GLU A 79 -8.54 -8.17 -0.60
N HIS A 80 -7.37 -8.38 -0.01
CA HIS A 80 -6.42 -7.30 0.31
C HIS A 80 -5.83 -6.61 -0.92
N ILE A 81 -5.68 -7.32 -2.06
CA ILE A 81 -5.20 -6.71 -3.31
C ILE A 81 -6.32 -6.06 -4.12
N GLN A 82 -7.59 -6.32 -3.81
CA GLN A 82 -8.69 -5.66 -4.52
C GLN A 82 -8.69 -4.17 -4.20
N LYS A 83 -8.63 -3.36 -5.25
CA LYS A 83 -8.72 -1.92 -5.11
C LYS A 83 -10.08 -1.53 -4.54
N LYS A 84 -10.05 -0.63 -3.55
CA LYS A 84 -11.24 -0.01 -2.95
C LYS A 84 -11.82 1.10 -3.83
N TYR A 85 -11.22 1.34 -4.99
CA TYR A 85 -11.59 2.40 -5.92
C TYR A 85 -11.40 1.98 -7.37
N ILE A 86 -12.10 2.69 -8.26
CA ILE A 86 -11.91 2.65 -9.72
C ILE A 86 -11.54 4.02 -10.24
N ILE A 87 -10.75 4.07 -11.32
CA ILE A 87 -10.40 5.32 -12.00
C ILE A 87 -11.52 5.66 -12.98
N ARG A 88 -11.93 6.94 -13.02
CA ARG A 88 -12.84 7.47 -14.04
C ARG A 88 -12.26 8.77 -14.62
N GLY A 89 -12.48 9.02 -15.90
CA GLY A 89 -11.98 10.20 -16.63
C GLY A 89 -12.93 11.41 -16.66
N ASN A 90 -14.07 11.33 -15.97
CA ASN A 90 -15.07 12.39 -15.89
C ASN A 90 -15.12 13.01 -14.48
N ALA A 91 -13.95 13.28 -13.91
CA ALA A 91 -13.80 13.79 -12.55
C ALA A 91 -13.77 15.32 -12.49
N ILE A 92 -13.67 15.88 -11.28
CA ILE A 92 -13.52 17.33 -11.03
C ILE A 92 -12.41 17.92 -11.92
N SER A 93 -11.32 17.18 -12.12
CA SER A 93 -10.26 17.51 -13.07
C SER A 93 -9.67 16.23 -13.65
N GLY A 94 -9.79 16.02 -14.96
CA GLY A 94 -9.20 14.87 -15.65
C GLY A 94 -9.64 13.52 -15.05
N TYR A 95 -8.68 12.77 -14.51
CA TYR A 95 -8.93 11.48 -13.87
C TYR A 95 -9.13 11.62 -12.36
N GLY A 96 -10.08 10.88 -11.82
CA GLY A 96 -10.32 10.77 -10.39
C GLY A 96 -10.60 9.33 -9.99
N ILE A 97 -10.43 9.02 -8.71
CA ILE A 97 -10.75 7.70 -8.15
C ILE A 97 -12.06 7.74 -7.36
N TYR A 98 -12.85 6.68 -7.49
CA TYR A 98 -14.20 6.59 -6.94
C TYR A 98 -14.35 5.31 -6.13
N ALA A 99 -14.98 5.41 -4.95
CA ALA A 99 -15.22 4.27 -4.09
C ALA A 99 -16.04 3.18 -4.80
N THR A 100 -15.60 1.92 -4.72
CA THR A 100 -16.35 0.77 -5.27
C THR A 100 -17.30 0.14 -4.27
N ARG A 101 -17.09 0.41 -2.97
CA ARG A 101 -17.85 -0.11 -1.85
C ARG A 101 -17.93 0.91 -0.73
N PRO A 102 -18.75 0.69 0.33
CA PRO A 102 -18.67 1.50 1.53
C PRO A 102 -17.27 1.44 2.15
N ILE A 103 -16.75 2.59 2.57
CA ILE A 103 -15.44 2.74 3.25
C ILE A 103 -15.69 3.40 4.60
N SER A 104 -15.20 2.77 5.66
CA SER A 104 -15.37 3.28 7.02
C SER A 104 -14.41 4.45 7.30
N ALA A 105 -14.77 5.33 8.24
CA ALA A 105 -13.83 6.35 8.71
C ALA A 105 -12.54 5.70 9.25
N LYS A 106 -11.38 6.32 8.99
CA LYS A 106 -10.03 5.84 9.27
C LYS A 106 -9.59 4.58 8.53
N GLU A 107 -10.41 4.06 7.61
CA GLU A 107 -10.00 2.93 6.80
C GLU A 107 -8.92 3.35 5.79
N ILE A 108 -7.86 2.55 5.64
CA ILE A 108 -6.82 2.76 4.64
C ILE A 108 -7.38 2.46 3.25
N ILE A 109 -7.31 3.44 2.35
CA ILE A 109 -7.76 3.37 0.96
C ILE A 109 -6.61 2.94 0.06
N PHE A 110 -5.43 3.52 0.30
CA PHE A 110 -4.20 3.26 -0.44
C PHE A 110 -3.07 3.03 0.55
N CYS A 111 -2.43 1.86 0.45
CA CYS A 111 -1.23 1.55 1.20
C CYS A 111 -0.02 2.10 0.43
N GLY A 112 0.53 3.21 0.93
CA GLY A 112 1.74 3.82 0.38
C GLY A 112 3.00 3.48 1.18
N GLU A 113 2.85 3.09 2.44
CA GLU A 113 3.96 2.65 3.28
C GLU A 113 4.63 1.39 2.73
N GLU A 114 5.97 1.34 2.81
CA GLU A 114 6.84 0.24 2.36
C GLU A 114 6.68 -0.15 0.87
N ARG A 115 5.87 0.58 0.12
CA ARG A 115 5.60 0.31 -1.28
C ARG A 115 6.75 0.80 -2.15
N SER A 116 7.07 0.05 -3.21
CA SER A 116 7.97 0.55 -4.25
C SER A 116 7.38 1.78 -4.92
N GLN A 117 8.16 2.84 -5.02
CA GLN A 117 7.75 4.11 -5.60
C GLN A 117 8.85 4.66 -6.51
N ARG A 118 8.44 5.47 -7.49
CA ARG A 118 9.38 6.17 -8.34
C ARG A 118 9.79 7.48 -7.69
N LEU A 119 11.08 7.64 -7.46
CA LEU A 119 11.65 8.87 -6.93
C LEU A 119 12.33 9.67 -8.04
N ILE A 120 12.19 10.98 -7.98
CA ILE A 120 12.84 11.89 -8.91
C ILE A 120 13.32 13.15 -8.18
N THR A 121 14.38 13.77 -8.72
CA THR A 121 14.84 15.06 -8.24
C THR A 121 14.37 16.19 -9.15
N ARG A 122 14.07 17.35 -8.58
CA ARG A 122 13.68 18.55 -9.34
C ARG A 122 14.70 18.90 -10.42
N ARG A 123 16.00 18.87 -10.09
CA ARG A 123 17.10 19.13 -11.05
C ARG A 123 17.05 18.19 -12.26
N TYR A 124 16.72 16.91 -12.05
CA TYR A 124 16.61 15.96 -13.15
C TYR A 124 15.43 16.33 -14.07
N VAL A 125 14.27 16.64 -13.50
CA VAL A 125 13.09 17.11 -14.25
C VAL A 125 13.45 18.35 -15.07
N GLU A 126 14.07 19.34 -14.45
CA GLU A 126 14.38 20.60 -15.13
C GLU A 126 15.35 20.45 -16.31
N ASN A 127 16.30 19.53 -16.22
CA ASN A 127 17.33 19.37 -17.24
C ASN A 127 16.96 18.36 -18.35
N ASN A 128 16.05 17.42 -18.09
CA ASN A 128 15.82 16.26 -18.97
C ASN A 128 14.39 16.14 -19.50
N TRP A 129 13.41 16.81 -18.90
CA TRP A 129 12.01 16.66 -19.30
C TRP A 129 11.56 17.77 -20.24
N SER A 130 10.63 17.41 -21.14
CA SER A 130 9.94 18.36 -22.01
C SER A 130 9.03 19.30 -21.22
N VAL A 131 8.59 20.39 -21.85
CA VAL A 131 7.67 21.37 -21.24
C VAL A 131 6.38 20.70 -20.73
N ASN A 132 5.83 19.76 -21.50
CA ASN A 132 4.61 19.04 -21.13
C ASN A 132 4.82 18.12 -19.92
N GLU A 133 5.94 17.39 -19.89
CA GLU A 133 6.27 16.52 -18.75
C GLU A 133 6.50 17.33 -17.47
N LYS A 134 7.12 18.52 -17.57
CA LYS A 134 7.26 19.45 -16.44
C LYS A 134 5.91 19.99 -15.94
N GLU A 135 4.93 20.16 -16.82
CA GLU A 135 3.57 20.55 -16.42
C GLU A 135 2.86 19.42 -15.66
N ILE A 136 2.98 18.18 -16.13
CA ILE A 136 2.48 16.99 -15.41
C ILE A 136 3.17 16.86 -14.06
N PHE A 137 4.50 17.02 -14.01
CA PHE A 137 5.28 17.02 -12.77
C PHE A 137 4.73 18.01 -11.75
N ARG A 138 4.54 19.27 -12.16
CA ARG A 138 4.00 20.34 -11.28
C ARG A 138 2.60 20.03 -10.73
N ARG A 139 1.79 19.25 -11.45
CA ARG A 139 0.41 18.92 -11.04
C ARG A 139 0.30 17.69 -10.16
N TYR A 140 1.13 16.68 -10.43
CA TYR A 140 0.88 15.32 -9.89
C TYR A 140 2.03 14.74 -9.06
N ALA A 141 3.22 15.35 -9.05
CA ALA A 141 4.33 14.86 -8.26
C ALA A 141 4.11 15.18 -6.77
N TYR A 142 4.32 14.19 -5.90
CA TYR A 142 4.16 14.36 -4.47
C TYR A 142 5.50 14.71 -3.81
N PRO A 143 5.63 15.87 -3.14
CA PRO A 143 6.89 16.28 -2.53
C PRO A 143 7.21 15.44 -1.29
N VAL A 144 8.35 14.74 -1.31
CA VAL A 144 8.94 14.10 -0.11
C VAL A 144 9.82 15.09 0.63
N SER A 145 10.55 15.90 -0.12
CA SER A 145 11.35 17.03 0.34
C SER A 145 11.27 18.17 -0.67
N ASN A 146 12.03 19.24 -0.42
CA ASN A 146 12.14 20.38 -1.33
C ASN A 146 12.62 19.98 -2.74
N GLU A 147 13.43 18.93 -2.83
CA GLU A 147 14.14 18.52 -4.05
C GLU A 147 13.81 17.10 -4.52
N VAL A 148 13.16 16.28 -3.69
CA VAL A 148 12.86 14.88 -3.99
C VAL A 148 11.34 14.65 -3.99
N PHE A 149 10.86 14.02 -5.05
CA PHE A 149 9.43 13.85 -5.32
C PHE A 149 9.11 12.39 -5.64
N LEU A 150 7.93 11.93 -5.22
CA LEU A 150 7.33 10.68 -5.68
C LEU A 150 6.56 10.93 -6.98
N LEU A 151 6.69 10.00 -7.91
CA LEU A 151 5.91 9.93 -9.14
C LEU A 151 5.03 8.69 -9.12
N TRP A 152 3.92 8.79 -9.85
CA TRP A 152 3.11 7.63 -10.21
C TRP A 152 3.93 6.58 -10.96
N ASP A 153 3.54 5.33 -10.81
CA ASP A 153 4.11 4.23 -11.58
C ASP A 153 3.94 4.47 -13.09
N ASN A 154 4.78 3.85 -13.91
CA ASN A 154 4.54 3.83 -15.36
C ASN A 154 3.38 2.90 -15.73
N ASP A 155 3.05 1.92 -14.87
CA ASP A 155 1.87 1.08 -15.01
C ASP A 155 0.58 1.87 -14.64
N PRO A 156 -0.33 2.13 -15.61
CA PRO A 156 -1.60 2.80 -15.33
C PRO A 156 -2.49 2.03 -14.35
N SER A 157 -2.33 0.70 -14.28
CA SER A 157 -3.04 -0.14 -13.34
C SER A 157 -2.66 0.16 -11.89
N ALA A 158 -1.52 0.81 -11.65
CA ALA A 158 -1.06 1.20 -10.32
C ALA A 158 -1.44 2.64 -9.93
N TRP A 159 -2.06 3.41 -10.84
CA TRP A 159 -2.42 4.81 -10.61
C TRP A 159 -3.56 4.96 -9.59
N ALA A 160 -3.52 6.07 -8.85
CA ALA A 160 -4.56 6.48 -7.90
C ALA A 160 -4.77 8.01 -7.91
N PRO A 161 -5.05 8.65 -9.07
CA PRO A 161 -5.16 10.10 -9.14
C PRO A 161 -6.32 10.60 -8.28
N GLN A 162 -6.01 11.40 -7.28
CA GLN A 162 -6.99 11.98 -6.36
C GLN A 162 -7.07 13.48 -6.60
N ASN A 163 -8.26 13.99 -6.88
CA ASN A 163 -8.47 15.42 -7.07
C ASN A 163 -8.52 16.17 -5.74
N HIS A 164 -8.28 17.48 -5.84
CA HIS A 164 -8.45 18.39 -4.72
C HIS A 164 -9.93 18.63 -4.40
N SER A 165 -10.28 18.66 -3.11
CA SER A 165 -11.51 19.27 -2.61
C SER A 165 -11.21 20.11 -1.37
N CYS A 166 -11.85 21.28 -1.25
CA CYS A 166 -11.78 22.09 -0.02
C CYS A 166 -12.52 21.44 1.15
N GLU A 167 -13.39 20.47 0.87
CA GLU A 167 -14.03 19.61 1.87
C GLU A 167 -13.72 18.13 1.55
N PRO A 168 -12.47 17.68 1.79
CA PRO A 168 -12.04 16.35 1.38
C PRO A 168 -12.71 15.26 2.22
N ASN A 169 -12.74 14.05 1.67
CA ASN A 169 -13.15 12.84 2.38
C ASN A 169 -11.98 11.89 2.66
N THR A 170 -10.77 12.22 2.19
CA THR A 170 -9.55 11.46 2.45
C THR A 170 -8.41 12.37 2.87
N ALA A 171 -7.40 11.81 3.52
CA ALA A 171 -6.15 12.50 3.87
C ALA A 171 -4.96 11.54 3.83
N TYR A 172 -3.76 12.11 3.76
CA TYR A 172 -2.54 11.35 4.02
C TYR A 172 -2.35 11.14 5.52
N ASP A 173 -1.99 9.92 5.90
CA ASP A 173 -1.46 9.53 7.20
C ASP A 173 -0.15 8.76 6.94
N GLY A 174 0.99 9.42 7.21
CA GLY A 174 2.26 9.05 6.60
C GLY A 174 2.19 9.09 5.07
N LEU A 175 2.49 7.96 4.43
CA LEU A 175 2.35 7.72 3.00
C LEU A 175 1.04 6.99 2.63
N ASN A 176 0.26 6.55 3.62
CA ASN A 176 -1.04 5.96 3.38
C ASN A 176 -2.09 7.03 3.10
N VAL A 177 -3.13 6.65 2.36
CA VAL A 177 -4.35 7.47 2.24
C VAL A 177 -5.43 6.82 3.07
N VAL A 178 -6.03 7.58 3.98
CA VAL A 178 -7.10 7.13 4.88
C VAL A 178 -8.38 7.93 4.66
N ALA A 179 -9.53 7.31 4.94
CA ALA A 179 -10.82 7.98 4.94
C ALA A 179 -10.98 8.89 6.18
N LEU A 180 -11.40 10.14 6.00
CA LEU A 180 -11.69 11.07 7.10
C LEU A 180 -13.09 10.87 7.69
N LYS A 181 -14.01 10.39 6.85
CA LYS A 181 -15.43 10.16 7.16
C LYS A 181 -15.92 8.92 6.41
N PRO A 182 -17.07 8.32 6.78
CA PRO A 182 -17.65 7.23 5.99
C PRO A 182 -17.88 7.67 4.54
N ILE A 183 -17.51 6.82 3.57
CA ILE A 183 -17.62 7.09 2.13
C ILE A 183 -18.53 6.05 1.50
N LEU A 184 -19.51 6.51 0.74
CA LEU A 184 -20.46 5.66 0.01
C LEU A 184 -19.89 5.24 -1.36
N PRO A 185 -20.32 4.08 -1.90
CA PRO A 185 -19.99 3.69 -3.27
C PRO A 185 -20.32 4.79 -4.28
N GLY A 186 -19.43 5.01 -5.24
CA GLY A 186 -19.60 6.00 -6.30
C GLY A 186 -19.23 7.43 -5.91
N GLN A 187 -18.85 7.71 -4.66
CA GLN A 187 -18.28 9.01 -4.28
C GLN A 187 -16.82 9.12 -4.75
N GLU A 188 -16.44 10.30 -5.24
CA GLU A 188 -15.05 10.60 -5.58
C GLU A 188 -14.21 10.72 -4.30
N LEU A 189 -13.02 10.13 -4.31
CA LEU A 189 -12.06 10.23 -3.20
C LEU A 189 -11.14 11.41 -3.46
N THR A 190 -11.21 12.39 -2.57
CA THR A 190 -10.57 13.70 -2.75
C THR A 190 -9.68 14.04 -1.56
N LEU A 191 -8.63 14.81 -1.82
CA LEU A 191 -7.66 15.27 -0.82
C LEU A 191 -7.69 16.79 -0.69
N ASP A 192 -7.29 17.32 0.47
CA ASP A 192 -6.91 18.73 0.56
C ASP A 192 -5.44 18.89 0.17
N TYR A 193 -5.18 19.30 -1.06
CA TYR A 193 -3.82 19.60 -1.52
C TYR A 193 -3.08 20.63 -0.64
N ALA A 194 -3.76 21.61 -0.06
CA ALA A 194 -3.10 22.58 0.83
C ALA A 194 -2.58 21.94 2.12
N SER A 195 -3.01 20.71 2.44
CA SER A 195 -2.53 19.96 3.61
C SER A 195 -1.13 19.38 3.42
N PHE A 196 -0.69 19.08 2.19
CA PHE A 196 0.62 18.44 1.94
C PHE A 196 1.54 19.19 0.95
N LEU A 197 1.02 20.18 0.23
CA LEU A 197 1.82 21.06 -0.63
C LEU A 197 2.51 22.18 0.16
N ASP A 198 3.70 22.57 -0.27
CA ASP A 198 4.48 23.69 0.26
C ASP A 198 4.25 24.99 -0.52
N ASP A 199 4.80 26.10 -0.03
CA ASP A 199 4.69 27.42 -0.63
C ASP A 199 5.41 27.58 -1.99
N ARG A 200 6.12 26.55 -2.46
CA ARG A 200 6.80 26.54 -3.76
C ARG A 200 5.95 25.95 -4.86
N MET A 201 4.83 25.31 -4.52
CA MET A 201 3.88 24.80 -5.49
C MET A 201 3.13 25.96 -6.14
N GLU A 202 2.98 25.87 -7.45
CA GLU A 202 2.22 26.84 -8.24
C GLU A 202 0.75 26.81 -7.79
N PRO A 203 0.18 27.94 -7.33
CA PRO A 203 -1.22 28.00 -6.96
C PRO A 203 -2.13 27.70 -8.14
N PHE A 204 -3.32 27.15 -7.87
CA PHE A 204 -4.31 26.86 -8.91
C PHE A 204 -5.72 27.30 -8.49
N GLU A 205 -6.53 27.65 -9.49
CA GLU A 205 -7.95 27.92 -9.31
C GLU A 205 -8.71 26.63 -9.03
N CYS A 206 -9.37 26.57 -7.88
CA CYS A 206 -10.18 25.44 -7.45
C CYS A 206 -11.65 25.61 -7.85
N ARG A 207 -12.17 24.55 -8.46
CA ARG A 207 -13.57 24.42 -8.89
C ARG A 207 -14.20 23.14 -8.33
N CYS A 208 -13.81 22.73 -7.13
CA CYS A 208 -14.22 21.45 -6.53
C CYS A 208 -15.72 21.34 -6.19
N GLY A 209 -16.46 22.46 -6.19
CA GLY A 209 -17.90 22.47 -5.89
C GLY A 209 -18.27 22.38 -4.41
N ALA A 210 -17.29 22.33 -3.49
CA ALA A 210 -17.57 22.39 -2.07
C ALA A 210 -18.25 23.72 -1.67
N PRO A 211 -19.22 23.74 -0.74
CA PRO A 211 -19.93 24.96 -0.34
C PRO A 211 -18.99 26.09 0.14
N ASN A 212 -17.89 25.71 0.80
CA ASN A 212 -16.87 26.63 1.32
C ASN A 212 -15.58 26.55 0.48
N CYS A 213 -15.70 26.46 -0.85
CA CYS A 213 -14.55 26.45 -1.75
C CYS A 213 -13.69 27.72 -1.55
N GLN A 214 -12.37 27.54 -1.38
CA GLN A 214 -11.44 28.66 -1.18
C GLN A 214 -11.13 29.44 -2.48
N GLY A 215 -11.52 28.90 -3.64
CA GLY A 215 -11.30 29.51 -4.95
C GLY A 215 -9.85 29.42 -5.43
N LEU A 216 -8.86 29.80 -4.62
CA LEU A 216 -7.43 29.68 -4.94
C LEU A 216 -6.74 28.78 -3.92
N ILE A 217 -6.12 27.70 -4.40
CA ILE A 217 -5.36 26.78 -3.55
C ILE A 217 -3.88 27.08 -3.68
N LYS A 218 -3.23 27.27 -2.54
CA LYS A 218 -1.79 27.48 -2.40
C LYS A 218 -1.26 26.58 -1.29
N GLY A 219 -0.02 26.13 -1.42
CA GLY A 219 0.60 25.35 -0.36
C GLY A 219 0.96 26.20 0.87
N LYS A 220 1.31 25.51 1.96
CA LYS A 220 1.60 26.13 3.26
C LYS A 220 3.11 26.29 3.44
N PRO A 221 3.60 27.47 3.86
CA PRO A 221 5.01 27.65 4.17
C PRO A 221 5.51 26.64 5.21
N GLY A 222 6.66 26.02 4.96
CA GLY A 222 7.26 25.04 5.86
C GLY A 222 6.57 23.67 5.91
N ASN A 223 5.58 23.42 5.05
CA ASN A 223 4.97 22.10 4.94
C ASN A 223 5.96 21.09 4.35
N SER A 224 6.17 19.98 5.05
CA SER A 224 7.04 18.89 4.62
C SER A 224 6.55 17.59 5.23
N VAL A 225 6.96 16.46 4.66
CA VAL A 225 6.72 15.14 5.28
C VAL A 225 7.25 15.15 6.72
N THR A 226 8.46 15.66 6.94
CA THR A 226 9.05 15.79 8.27
C THR A 226 8.20 16.59 9.25
N ALA A 227 7.68 17.76 8.83
CA ALA A 227 6.85 18.58 9.69
C ALA A 227 5.53 17.89 10.05
N ARG A 228 4.90 17.19 9.10
CA ARG A 228 3.68 16.43 9.34
C ARG A 228 3.93 15.28 10.33
N GLU A 229 4.97 14.49 10.12
CA GLU A 229 5.30 13.37 11.00
C GLU A 229 5.66 13.84 12.42
N ASN A 230 6.37 14.95 12.57
CA ASN A 230 6.69 15.48 13.89
C ASN A 230 5.45 15.95 14.67
N ASN A 231 4.44 16.49 13.98
CA ASN A 231 3.21 16.95 14.61
C ASN A 231 2.28 15.79 15.02
N THR A 232 2.43 14.62 14.39
CA THR A 232 1.63 13.41 14.68
C THR A 232 2.27 12.52 15.74
N ARG A 233 3.58 12.69 16.02
CA ARG A 233 4.27 11.96 17.08
C ARG A 233 3.69 12.34 18.46
N PRO A 234 3.38 11.36 19.33
CA PRO A 234 2.93 11.60 20.69
C PRO A 234 4.02 12.23 21.57
#